data_AF-A0A4R1N1F0-F1
#
_entry.id   AF-A0A4R1N1F0-F1
#
_cell.length_a   1.000
_cell.length_b   1.000
_cell.length_c   1.000
_cell.angle_alpha   90.00
_cell.angle_beta   90.00
_cell.angle_gamma   90.00
#
_symmetry.space_group_name_H-M   'P 1'
#
loop_
_entity.id
_entity.type
_entity.pdbx_description
1 polymer ?
#
loop_
_entity_poly.entity_id
_entity_poly.type
_entity_poly.pdbx_seq_one_letter_code
_entity_poly.pdbx_strand_id
1 'polypeptide(L)'
;MARRTGHVIALATALAFSFLNGVLAASEPVKQHNSNALWFENWGGMTNATLKVFSPDGTMTELFTNAGTPVYQLPGRDVVDGVYHFELSAATTEQEKVVNQTNNGRGDAARDTVAKSYHTSGSFTVSRGVIVTPEDIKEDDNN
;
A
#
# COMPACT_ATOMS: atom_id res chain seq x y z
N MET A 1 46.04 42.13 -40.36
CA MET A 1 45.73 41.09 -41.36
C MET A 1 46.28 39.76 -40.81
N ALA A 2 45.44 38.72 -40.69
CA ALA A 2 45.76 37.29 -40.42
C ALA A 2 46.52 36.92 -39.11
N ARG A 3 45.87 36.40 -38.07
CA ARG A 3 45.45 34.99 -37.80
C ARG A 3 46.62 34.04 -37.45
N ARG A 4 46.58 33.41 -36.25
CA ARG A 4 46.50 31.94 -35.99
C ARG A 4 46.89 31.58 -34.54
N THR A 5 45.92 31.17 -33.69
CA THR A 5 45.63 29.78 -33.21
C THR A 5 46.68 29.25 -32.22
N GLY A 6 46.40 29.05 -30.92
CA GLY A 6 45.64 27.94 -30.32
C GLY A 6 46.63 26.98 -29.64
N HIS A 7 46.50 26.53 -28.39
CA HIS A 7 45.54 25.51 -27.95
C HIS A 7 45.39 25.49 -26.43
N VAL A 8 44.13 25.35 -26.03
CA VAL A 8 43.63 24.98 -24.70
C VAL A 8 43.80 23.46 -24.54
N ILE A 9 44.24 22.99 -23.37
CA ILE A 9 44.03 21.60 -22.94
C ILE A 9 43.24 21.64 -21.65
N ALA A 10 41.92 21.50 -21.78
CA ALA A 10 41.02 21.22 -20.68
C ALA A 10 40.81 19.71 -20.61
N LEU A 11 41.30 19.07 -19.55
CA LEU A 11 41.11 17.65 -19.29
C LEU A 11 39.76 17.47 -18.59
N ALA A 12 38.73 17.08 -19.34
CA ALA A 12 37.41 16.77 -18.81
C ALA A 12 37.30 15.26 -18.54
N THR A 13 37.36 14.87 -17.28
CA THR A 13 37.12 13.50 -16.84
C THR A 13 35.61 13.27 -16.75
N ALA A 14 35.04 12.56 -17.72
CA ALA A 14 33.64 12.16 -17.70
C ALA A 14 33.43 10.97 -16.75
N LEU A 15 32.85 11.22 -15.57
CA LEU A 15 32.40 10.18 -14.66
C LEU A 15 30.99 9.75 -15.09
N ALA A 16 30.90 8.67 -15.86
CA ALA A 16 29.63 8.08 -16.26
C ALA A 16 29.02 7.32 -15.06
N PHE A 17 28.05 7.94 -14.38
CA PHE A 17 27.17 7.25 -13.44
C PHE A 17 26.14 6.44 -14.24
N SER A 18 26.38 5.15 -14.40
CA SER A 18 25.36 4.21 -14.85
C SER A 18 24.30 4.09 -13.76
N PHE A 19 23.15 4.74 -13.95
CA PHE A 19 21.96 4.49 -13.14
C PHE A 19 21.46 3.07 -13.41
N LEU A 20 21.76 2.15 -12.49
CA LEU A 20 21.04 0.88 -12.38
C LEU A 20 19.59 1.20 -11.99
N ASN A 21 18.69 1.15 -12.96
CA ASN A 21 17.24 1.18 -12.71
C ASN A 21 16.83 -0.18 -12.14
N GLY A 22 17.05 -0.39 -10.84
CA GLY A 22 16.40 -1.47 -10.13
C GLY A 22 14.90 -1.17 -10.05
N VAL A 23 14.08 -1.99 -10.71
CA VAL A 23 12.64 -2.05 -10.42
C VAL A 23 12.53 -2.56 -8.98
N LEU A 24 12.32 -1.66 -8.03
CA LEU A 24 11.90 -2.03 -6.69
C LEU A 24 10.49 -2.59 -6.81
N ALA A 25 10.35 -3.91 -6.74
CA ALA A 25 9.05 -4.52 -6.51
C ALA A 25 8.50 -3.92 -5.22
N ALA A 26 7.30 -3.33 -5.29
CA ALA A 26 6.63 -2.83 -4.10
C ALA A 26 6.40 -4.03 -3.18
N SER A 27 7.03 -4.01 -2.01
CA SER A 27 6.79 -5.00 -0.95
C SER A 27 5.31 -5.00 -0.60
N GLU A 28 4.73 -6.18 -0.41
CA GLU A 28 3.31 -6.30 -0.04
C GLU A 28 3.03 -5.58 1.29
N PRO A 29 1.88 -4.88 1.41
CA PRO A 29 1.47 -4.25 2.64
C PRO A 29 1.41 -5.24 3.80
N VAL A 30 2.01 -4.85 4.93
CA VAL A 30 2.04 -5.69 6.15
C VAL A 30 1.15 -5.06 7.20
N LYS A 31 0.16 -5.81 7.67
CA LYS A 31 -0.74 -5.40 8.75
C LYS A 31 0.07 -5.16 10.03
N GLN A 32 -0.11 -3.99 10.63
CA GLN A 32 0.45 -3.60 11.92
C GLN A 32 -0.65 -3.07 12.82
N HIS A 33 -0.40 -3.10 14.12
CA HIS A 33 -1.27 -2.46 15.09
C HIS A 33 -0.52 -2.05 16.36
N ASN A 34 -1.12 -1.15 17.10
CA ASN A 34 -0.82 -0.90 18.51
C ASN A 34 -2.10 -1.17 19.31
N SER A 35 -2.20 -0.68 20.55
CA SER A 35 -3.38 -0.91 21.39
C SER A 35 -4.66 -0.23 20.90
N ASN A 36 -4.61 0.78 20.04
CA ASN A 36 -5.77 1.58 19.64
C ASN A 36 -5.97 1.75 18.13
N ALA A 37 -5.01 1.34 17.31
CA ALA A 37 -5.04 1.56 15.88
C ALA A 37 -4.43 0.40 15.08
N LEU A 38 -4.97 0.21 13.88
CA LEU A 38 -4.52 -0.73 12.87
C LEU A 38 -4.09 0.06 11.62
N TRP A 39 -2.93 -0.27 11.06
CA TRP A 39 -2.41 0.31 9.82
C TRP A 39 -1.63 -0.72 9.01
N PHE A 40 -1.11 -0.31 7.86
CA PHE A 40 -0.30 -1.15 6.99
C PHE A 40 1.05 -0.49 6.70
N GLU A 41 2.13 -1.20 6.98
CA GLU A 41 3.47 -0.83 6.54
C GLU A 41 3.71 -1.27 5.09
N ASN A 42 4.84 -0.87 4.51
CA ASN A 42 5.19 -1.21 3.12
C ASN A 42 4.20 -0.68 2.07
N TRP A 43 3.49 0.42 2.39
CA TRP A 43 2.48 1.06 1.52
C TRP A 43 3.06 1.75 0.25
N GLY A 44 4.37 1.72 0.06
CA GLY A 44 5.03 2.40 -1.05
C GLY A 44 4.48 1.94 -2.40
N GLY A 45 3.98 2.89 -3.20
CA GLY A 45 3.43 2.60 -4.54
C GLY A 45 1.93 2.23 -4.56
N MET A 46 1.18 2.50 -3.49
CA MET A 46 -0.28 2.32 -3.47
C MET A 46 -1.04 3.63 -3.26
N THR A 47 -2.16 3.78 -3.98
CA THR A 47 -3.04 4.96 -3.95
C THR A 47 -4.51 4.52 -3.94
N ASN A 48 -5.42 5.45 -3.66
CA ASN A 48 -6.87 5.21 -3.63
C ASN A 48 -7.24 3.99 -2.77
N ALA A 49 -6.74 4.01 -1.53
CA ALA A 49 -6.97 2.97 -0.56
C ALA A 49 -8.40 3.04 -0.01
N THR A 50 -9.05 1.90 0.11
CA THR A 50 -10.28 1.74 0.91
C THR A 50 -10.04 0.65 1.96
N LEU A 51 -10.15 1.01 3.23
CA LEU A 51 -10.13 0.08 4.36
C LEU A 51 -11.54 0.00 4.96
N LYS A 52 -12.13 -1.19 4.92
CA LYS A 52 -13.40 -1.49 5.60
C LYS A 52 -13.11 -2.32 6.82
N VAL A 53 -13.72 -1.96 7.95
CA VAL A 53 -13.60 -2.68 9.22
C VAL A 53 -15.00 -3.04 9.71
N PHE A 54 -15.20 -4.32 9.99
CA PHE A 54 -16.44 -4.89 10.47
C PHE A 54 -16.24 -5.29 11.93
N SER A 55 -17.07 -4.70 12.78
CA SER A 55 -17.03 -4.94 14.22
C SER A 55 -17.93 -6.13 14.62
N PRO A 56 -17.72 -6.72 15.81
CA PRO A 56 -18.49 -7.88 16.27
C PRO A 56 -20.01 -7.64 16.38
N ASP A 57 -20.43 -6.38 16.55
CA ASP A 57 -21.85 -6.01 16.65
C ASP A 57 -22.53 -5.84 15.27
N GLY A 58 -21.78 -6.02 14.18
CA GLY A 58 -22.26 -5.88 12.80
C GLY A 58 -22.05 -4.49 12.20
N THR A 59 -21.54 -3.51 12.95
CA THR A 59 -21.23 -2.17 12.43
C THR A 59 -20.03 -2.21 11.49
N MET A 60 -20.13 -1.51 10.36
CA MET A 60 -19.07 -1.36 9.37
C MET A 60 -18.56 0.09 9.33
N THR A 61 -17.24 0.25 9.39
CA THR A 61 -16.54 1.52 9.21
C THR A 61 -15.75 1.47 7.91
N GLU A 62 -15.94 2.44 7.03
CA GLU A 62 -15.19 2.59 5.78
C GLU A 62 -14.27 3.81 5.84
N LEU A 63 -13.02 3.63 5.44
CA LEU A 63 -12.00 4.67 5.39
C LEU A 63 -11.42 4.73 3.98
N PHE A 64 -11.51 5.89 3.35
CA PHE A 64 -10.89 6.16 2.06
C PHE A 64 -9.67 7.06 2.22
N THR A 65 -8.59 6.76 1.49
CA THR A 65 -7.39 7.60 1.45
C THR A 65 -6.84 7.65 0.04
N ASN A 66 -6.74 8.86 -0.54
CA ASN A 66 -6.22 9.02 -1.89
C ASN A 66 -4.73 8.66 -1.99
N ALA A 67 -3.94 9.05 -0.98
CA ALA A 67 -2.51 8.76 -0.90
C ALA A 67 -2.07 8.56 0.56
N GLY A 68 -1.16 7.62 0.77
CA GLY A 68 -0.72 7.20 2.11
C GLY A 68 -1.56 6.06 2.69
N THR A 69 -1.13 5.58 3.84
CA THR A 69 -1.71 4.39 4.50
C THR A 69 -3.03 4.74 5.19
N PRO A 70 -4.11 3.98 4.97
CA PRO A 70 -5.33 4.10 5.78
C PRO A 70 -5.06 3.61 7.21
N VAL A 71 -5.48 4.40 8.20
CA VAL A 71 -5.34 4.07 9.63
C VAL A 71 -6.73 3.96 10.25
N TYR A 72 -7.06 2.79 10.78
CA TYR A 72 -8.27 2.59 11.57
C TYR A 72 -7.95 2.78 13.05
N GLN A 73 -8.71 3.64 13.73
CA GLN A 73 -8.60 3.86 15.17
C GLN A 73 -9.87 3.40 15.87
N LEU A 74 -9.73 2.71 17.02
CA LEU A 74 -10.86 2.31 17.83
C LEU A 74 -11.63 3.56 18.32
N PRO A 75 -12.98 3.50 18.39
CA PRO A 75 -13.82 4.64 18.77
C PRO A 75 -13.73 5.01 20.27
N GLY A 76 -12.92 4.31 21.05
CA GLY A 76 -12.65 4.60 22.46
C GLY A 76 -13.81 4.23 23.39
N ARG A 77 -14.89 5.03 23.42
CA ARG A 77 -15.99 4.86 24.39
C ARG A 77 -16.97 3.74 24.00
N ASP A 78 -17.21 3.58 22.71
CA ASP A 78 -18.20 2.64 22.17
C ASP A 78 -17.53 1.43 21.50
N VAL A 79 -16.34 1.05 22.00
CA VAL A 79 -15.62 -0.10 21.46
C VAL A 79 -16.22 -1.39 22.00
N VAL A 80 -16.51 -2.32 21.10
CA VAL A 80 -17.07 -3.63 21.43
C VAL A 80 -15.94 -4.64 21.43
N ASP A 81 -15.79 -5.39 22.52
CA ASP A 81 -14.81 -6.46 22.57
C ASP A 81 -15.20 -7.61 21.62
N GLY A 82 -14.20 -8.22 20.99
CA GLY A 82 -14.39 -9.35 20.08
C GLY A 82 -13.46 -9.34 18.88
N VAL A 83 -13.79 -10.17 17.89
CA VAL A 83 -13.02 -10.31 16.66
C VAL A 83 -13.56 -9.33 15.61
N TYR A 84 -12.70 -8.42 15.18
CA TYR A 84 -12.96 -7.51 14.08
C TYR A 84 -12.43 -8.12 12.79
N HIS A 85 -13.15 -7.92 11.69
CA HIS A 85 -12.70 -8.28 10.35
C HIS A 85 -12.38 -7.02 9.56
N PHE A 86 -11.43 -7.11 8.62
CA PHE A 86 -11.16 -6.01 7.72
C PHE A 86 -10.99 -6.48 6.28
N GLU A 87 -11.28 -5.57 5.36
CA GLU A 87 -11.00 -5.68 3.93
C GLU A 87 -10.25 -4.42 3.51
N LEU A 88 -9.15 -4.60 2.79
CA LEU A 88 -8.32 -3.54 2.26
C LEU A 88 -8.24 -3.68 0.74
N SER A 89 -8.50 -2.59 0.03
CA SER A 89 -8.24 -2.47 -1.41
C SER A 89 -7.42 -1.22 -1.71
N ALA A 90 -6.61 -1.27 -2.78
CA ALA A 90 -5.86 -0.12 -3.27
C ALA A 90 -5.51 -0.27 -4.76
N ALA A 91 -5.11 0.83 -5.40
CA ALA A 91 -4.51 0.83 -6.73
C ALA A 91 -2.99 0.83 -6.62
N THR A 92 -2.32 -0.13 -7.25
CA THR A 92 -0.85 -0.21 -7.28
C THR A 92 -0.26 0.67 -8.40
N THR A 93 1.06 0.88 -8.38
CA THR A 93 1.78 1.52 -9.49
C THR A 93 1.97 0.61 -10.71
N GLU A 94 1.79 -0.70 -10.57
CA GLU A 94 1.90 -1.65 -11.68
C GLU A 94 0.70 -1.47 -12.61
N GLN A 95 0.96 -1.37 -13.93
CA GLN A 95 -0.09 -1.25 -14.93
C GLN A 95 -0.27 -2.56 -15.69
N GLU A 96 -1.51 -2.96 -15.92
CA GLU A 96 -1.88 -4.10 -16.75
C GLU A 96 -2.66 -3.64 -17.98
N LYS A 97 -2.56 -4.40 -19.07
CA LYS A 97 -3.27 -4.12 -20.31
C LYS A 97 -4.75 -4.49 -20.16
N VAL A 98 -5.63 -3.60 -20.59
CA VAL A 98 -7.06 -3.86 -20.69
C VAL A 98 -7.31 -4.84 -21.84
N VAL A 99 -7.55 -6.11 -21.51
CA VAL A 99 -7.81 -7.17 -22.51
C VAL A 99 -9.20 -7.03 -23.12
N ASN A 100 -10.19 -6.67 -22.32
CA ASN A 100 -11.57 -6.48 -22.76
C ASN A 100 -11.90 -4.99 -22.78
N GLN A 101 -11.65 -4.35 -23.91
CA GLN A 101 -11.98 -2.93 -24.08
C GLN A 101 -13.50 -2.73 -24.11
N THR A 102 -14.03 -2.06 -23.09
CA THR A 102 -15.42 -1.62 -23.10
C THR A 102 -15.53 -0.37 -23.96
N ASN A 103 -16.29 -0.44 -25.06
CA ASN A 103 -16.64 0.75 -25.83
C ASN A 103 -17.75 1.53 -25.10
N ASN A 104 -17.34 2.48 -24.27
CA ASN A 104 -18.23 3.41 -23.57
C ASN A 104 -18.29 4.80 -24.23
N GLY A 105 -18.02 4.89 -25.53
CA GLY A 105 -18.07 6.15 -26.28
C GLY A 105 -16.89 7.10 -26.03
N ARG A 106 -15.81 6.64 -25.38
CA ARG A 106 -14.62 7.46 -25.10
C ARG A 106 -13.71 7.70 -26.30
N GLY A 107 -13.93 6.98 -27.41
CA GLY A 107 -13.10 7.06 -28.63
C GLY A 107 -11.60 6.91 -28.31
N ASP A 108 -10.79 7.77 -28.92
CA ASP A 108 -9.32 7.78 -28.78
C ASP A 108 -8.82 8.13 -27.36
N ALA A 109 -9.69 8.61 -26.47
CA ALA A 109 -9.34 8.84 -25.06
C ALA A 109 -9.40 7.57 -24.20
N ALA A 110 -9.81 6.43 -24.77
CA ALA A 110 -9.76 5.14 -24.09
C ALA A 110 -8.30 4.79 -23.74
N ARG A 111 -8.06 4.41 -22.48
CA ARG A 111 -6.75 3.92 -22.05
C ARG A 111 -6.65 2.42 -22.28
N ASP A 112 -5.52 1.99 -22.81
CA ASP A 112 -5.20 0.58 -23.03
C ASP A 112 -4.67 -0.12 -21.78
N THR A 113 -4.44 0.63 -20.70
CA THR A 113 -3.90 0.12 -19.45
C THR A 113 -4.68 0.65 -18.24
N VAL A 114 -4.69 -0.17 -17.18
CA VAL A 114 -5.25 0.15 -15.87
C VAL A 114 -4.24 -0.21 -14.78
N ALA A 115 -4.27 0.52 -13.67
CA ALA A 115 -3.51 0.13 -12.50
C ALA A 115 -4.03 -1.20 -11.96
N LYS A 116 -3.13 -2.14 -11.67
CA LYS A 116 -3.48 -3.40 -11.02
C LYS A 116 -3.98 -3.13 -9.62
N SER A 117 -5.09 -3.75 -9.24
CA SER A 117 -5.66 -3.62 -7.92
C SER A 117 -4.97 -4.55 -6.92
N TYR A 118 -4.79 -4.04 -5.71
CA TYR A 118 -4.35 -4.80 -4.54
C TYR A 118 -5.56 -5.06 -3.64
N HIS A 119 -5.66 -6.28 -3.12
CA HIS A 119 -6.72 -6.69 -2.20
C HIS A 119 -6.15 -7.60 -1.12
N THR A 120 -6.51 -7.35 0.13
CA THR A 120 -6.23 -8.25 1.27
C THR A 120 -7.33 -8.16 2.32
N SER A 121 -7.46 -9.18 3.14
CA SER A 121 -8.41 -9.22 4.24
C SER A 121 -7.79 -9.92 5.44
N GLY A 122 -8.42 -9.76 6.60
CA GLY A 122 -7.97 -10.42 7.81
C GLY A 122 -8.80 -10.03 9.02
N SER A 123 -8.24 -10.29 10.20
CA SER A 123 -8.87 -9.96 11.47
C SER A 123 -7.88 -9.43 12.50
N PHE A 124 -8.44 -8.83 13.55
CA PHE A 124 -7.74 -8.49 14.79
C PHE A 124 -8.70 -8.63 15.97
N THR A 125 -8.17 -8.89 17.16
CA THR A 125 -8.97 -9.08 18.36
C THR A 125 -8.91 -7.82 19.21
N VAL A 126 -10.05 -7.39 19.72
CA VAL A 126 -10.17 -6.34 20.73
C VAL A 126 -10.62 -6.98 22.03
N SER A 127 -9.90 -6.68 23.12
CA SER A 127 -10.24 -7.11 24.46
C SER A 127 -9.98 -5.99 25.46
N ARG A 128 -10.94 -5.75 26.35
CA ARG A 128 -10.93 -4.64 27.31
C ARG A 128 -10.68 -3.30 26.62
N GLY A 129 -11.28 -3.11 25.44
CA GLY A 129 -11.20 -1.89 24.65
C GLY A 129 -9.84 -1.59 24.01
N VAL A 130 -8.94 -2.57 23.90
CA VAL A 130 -7.66 -2.44 23.19
C VAL A 130 -7.43 -3.59 22.21
N ILE A 131 -6.71 -3.33 21.12
CA ILE A 131 -6.29 -4.37 20.18
C ILE A 131 -5.21 -5.24 20.84
N VAL A 132 -5.40 -6.55 20.78
CA VAL A 132 -4.51 -7.56 21.36
C VAL A 132 -4.08 -8.59 20.31
N THR A 133 -2.87 -9.12 20.47
CA THR A 133 -2.41 -10.31 19.75
C THR A 133 -2.77 -11.52 20.60
N PRO A 134 -3.58 -12.48 20.10
CA PRO A 134 -3.87 -13.71 20.82
C PRO A 134 -2.59 -14.46 21.17
N GLU A 135 -2.51 -15.01 22.38
CA GLU A 135 -1.40 -15.87 22.77
C GLU A 135 -1.55 -17.23 22.07
N ASP A 136 -0.50 -17.70 21.40
CA ASP A 136 -0.46 -19.07 20.88
C ASP A 136 -0.35 -20.03 22.08
N ILE A 137 -1.47 -20.63 22.48
CA ILE A 137 -1.45 -21.74 23.44
C ILE A 137 -0.86 -22.94 22.70
N LYS A 138 0.44 -23.18 22.92
CA LYS A 138 1.04 -24.46 22.58
C LYS A 138 0.56 -25.47 23.61
N GLU A 139 -0.14 -26.51 23.18
CA GLU A 139 -0.38 -27.67 24.03
C GLU A 139 0.99 -28.29 24.31
N ASP A 140 1.52 -28.07 25.51
CA ASP A 140 2.71 -28.78 25.97
C ASP A 140 2.29 -30.24 26.20
N ASP A 141 2.70 -31.11 25.27
CA ASP A 141 2.60 -32.57 25.37
C ASP A 141 3.40 -33.06 26.60
N ASN A 142 2.82 -32.96 27.79
CA ASN A 142 3.32 -33.60 29.00
C ASN A 142 2.79 -35.04 29.05
N ASN A 143 3.59 -35.98 28.56
CA ASN A 143 3.44 -37.42 28.81
C ASN A 143 4.61 -37.96 29.64
#